data_AF-A0A6G5AE98-F1
#
_entry.id   AF-A0A6G5AE98-F1
#
_cell.length_a   1.000
_cell.length_b   1.000
_cell.length_c   1.000
_cell.angle_alpha   90.00
_cell.angle_beta   90.00
_cell.angle_gamma   90.00
#
_symmetry.space_group_name_H-M   'P 1'
#
loop_
_entity.id
_entity.type
_entity.pdbx_description
1 polymer ?
#
loop_
_entity_poly.entity_id
_entity_poly.type
_entity_poly.pdbx_seq_one_letter_code
_entity_poly.pdbx_strand_id
1 'polypeptide(L)'
;LRFKWNNRVYLIPRDMKALIAQLERKGMPSDVMHILYTRFGVLQVRNSAGIVIMLTFNGERYRVKVEKQTAVTILGKTFQLPREAEKMSAFVKADKSRTEPMLQALQRAGFMFIPDSSGNLQTIQKGAQMIKLGLRVRIAINVVGTVYRVPFDLPRLVKDVRSFGRPHINSLLDQLGRVGVKVTKQGSKIKILFNSIKYIL
;
A
#
# COMPACT_ATOMS: atom_id res chain seq x y z
N LEU A 1 21.36 -7.12 -13.03
CA LEU A 1 20.60 -5.85 -12.86
C LEU A 1 21.19 -5.05 -11.69
N ARG A 2 21.16 -3.71 -11.73
CA ARG A 2 21.62 -2.85 -10.62
C ARG A 2 20.42 -2.33 -9.83
N PHE A 3 20.45 -2.46 -8.51
CA PHE A 3 19.44 -1.91 -7.61
C PHE A 3 20.10 -0.96 -6.61
N LYS A 4 19.75 0.33 -6.63
CA LYS A 4 20.28 1.31 -5.69
C LYS A 4 19.29 1.51 -4.55
N TRP A 5 19.72 1.27 -3.32
CA TRP A 5 18.91 1.51 -2.13
C TRP A 5 19.79 1.82 -0.91
N ASN A 6 19.33 2.78 -0.08
CA ASN A 6 20.03 3.22 1.12
C ASN A 6 21.53 3.56 0.88
N ASN A 7 21.79 4.39 -0.14
CA ASN A 7 23.12 4.79 -0.60
C ASN A 7 24.09 3.65 -1.00
N ARG A 8 23.57 2.44 -1.22
CA ARG A 8 24.33 1.30 -1.72
C ARG A 8 23.78 0.83 -3.06
N VAL A 9 24.65 0.24 -3.88
CA VAL A 9 24.27 -0.42 -5.13
C VAL A 9 24.43 -1.93 -4.94
N TYR A 10 23.37 -2.67 -5.23
CA TYR A 10 23.32 -4.12 -5.20
C TYR A 10 23.27 -4.64 -6.64
N LEU A 11 24.15 -5.57 -6.99
CA LEU A 11 24.13 -6.27 -8.26
C LEU A 11 23.29 -7.56 -8.12
N ILE A 12 22.11 -7.59 -8.72
CA ILE A 12 21.21 -8.75 -8.67
C ILE A 12 21.50 -9.67 -9.87
N PRO A 13 21.69 -11.00 -9.68
CA PRO A 13 21.37 -11.78 -8.47
C PRO A 13 22.43 -11.81 -7.35
N ARG A 14 23.70 -11.54 -7.68
CA ARG A 14 24.86 -11.75 -6.80
C ARG A 14 24.69 -11.23 -5.35
N ASP A 15 24.14 -10.03 -5.19
CA ASP A 15 24.05 -9.33 -3.92
C ASP A 15 22.67 -9.49 -3.24
N MET A 16 21.81 -10.41 -3.73
CA MET A 16 20.45 -10.60 -3.20
C MET A 16 20.44 -10.96 -1.71
N LYS A 17 21.30 -11.89 -1.28
CA LYS A 17 21.42 -12.27 0.14
C LYS A 17 21.75 -11.06 1.03
N ALA A 18 22.71 -10.24 0.59
CA ALA A 18 23.11 -9.03 1.31
C ALA A 18 21.99 -7.98 1.33
N LEU A 19 21.25 -7.83 0.24
CA LEU A 19 20.09 -6.95 0.15
C LEU A 19 18.99 -7.38 1.12
N ILE A 20 18.59 -8.66 1.12
CA ILE A 20 17.55 -9.17 2.04
C ILE A 20 17.96 -8.94 3.51
N ALA A 21 19.19 -9.26 3.88
CA ALA A 21 19.68 -9.02 5.24
C ALA A 21 19.63 -7.53 5.66
N GLN A 22 19.88 -6.60 4.72
CA GLN A 22 19.75 -5.16 4.99
C GLN A 22 18.28 -4.73 5.10
N LEU A 23 17.40 -5.28 4.27
CA LEU A 23 15.96 -5.01 4.34
C LEU A 23 15.38 -5.47 5.67
N GLU A 24 15.77 -6.64 6.16
CA GLU A 24 15.36 -7.14 7.48
C GLU A 24 15.75 -6.19 8.61
N ARG A 25 16.99 -5.67 8.60
CA ARG A 25 17.46 -4.70 9.60
C ARG A 25 16.68 -3.38 9.56
N LYS A 26 16.08 -3.06 8.42
CA LYS A 26 15.23 -1.87 8.24
C LYS A 26 13.73 -2.17 8.36
N GLY A 27 13.37 -3.37 8.82
CA GLY A 27 11.97 -3.75 9.04
C GLY A 27 11.20 -4.02 7.75
N MET A 28 11.87 -4.46 6.70
CA MET A 28 11.31 -4.76 5.38
C MET A 28 10.45 -3.62 4.83
N PRO A 29 11.03 -2.50 4.36
CA PRO A 29 10.22 -1.40 3.84
C PRO A 29 9.30 -1.84 2.68
N SER A 30 7.98 -1.65 2.84
CA SER A 30 6.96 -2.12 1.90
C SER A 30 7.17 -1.63 0.46
N ASP A 31 7.64 -0.40 0.29
CA ASP A 31 7.96 0.22 -1.00
C ASP A 31 9.09 -0.52 -1.73
N VAL A 32 10.15 -0.88 -1.00
CA VAL A 32 11.26 -1.65 -1.55
C VAL A 32 10.84 -3.07 -1.84
N MET A 33 10.11 -3.70 -0.92
CA MET A 33 9.58 -5.06 -1.12
C MET A 33 8.67 -5.12 -2.35
N HIS A 34 7.83 -4.11 -2.57
CA HIS A 34 6.98 -4.04 -3.76
C HIS A 34 7.80 -4.02 -5.07
N ILE A 35 8.90 -3.27 -5.11
CA ILE A 35 9.82 -3.24 -6.25
C ILE A 35 10.44 -4.63 -6.47
N LEU A 36 10.86 -5.30 -5.41
CA LEU A 36 11.44 -6.64 -5.51
C LEU A 36 10.44 -7.65 -6.08
N TYR A 37 9.18 -7.60 -5.65
CA TYR A 37 8.14 -8.50 -6.14
C TYR A 37 7.78 -8.23 -7.60
N THR A 38 7.66 -6.97 -7.99
CA THR A 38 7.11 -6.59 -9.30
C THR A 38 8.16 -6.48 -10.40
N ARG A 39 9.39 -6.06 -10.08
CA ARG A 39 10.45 -5.80 -11.08
C ARG A 39 11.57 -6.83 -11.08
N PHE A 40 11.83 -7.45 -9.94
CA PHE A 40 12.91 -8.41 -9.79
C PHE A 40 12.39 -9.84 -9.67
N GLY A 41 11.08 -10.08 -9.72
CA GLY A 41 10.52 -11.43 -9.70
C GLY A 41 10.76 -12.19 -8.39
N VAL A 42 10.95 -11.47 -7.28
CA VAL A 42 11.01 -12.08 -5.95
C VAL A 42 9.61 -12.59 -5.59
N LEU A 43 9.52 -13.81 -5.07
CA LEU A 43 8.27 -14.43 -4.66
C LEU A 43 8.26 -14.68 -3.15
N GLN A 44 7.06 -14.81 -2.60
CA GLN A 44 6.84 -15.04 -1.17
C GLN A 44 6.55 -16.51 -0.91
N VAL A 45 7.20 -17.08 0.09
CA VAL A 45 6.87 -18.39 0.63
C VAL A 45 6.17 -18.21 1.97
N ARG A 46 5.02 -18.85 2.11
CA ARG A 46 4.14 -18.70 3.27
C ARG A 46 4.01 -19.99 4.04
N ASN A 47 3.72 -19.88 5.33
CA ASN A 47 3.26 -21.00 6.14
C ASN A 47 1.75 -21.23 5.96
N SER A 48 1.20 -22.24 6.65
CA SER A 48 -0.23 -22.57 6.66
C SER A 48 -1.14 -21.46 7.17
N ALA A 49 -0.62 -20.53 7.97
CA ALA A 49 -1.34 -19.35 8.43
C ALA A 49 -1.31 -18.17 7.44
N GLY A 50 -0.72 -18.36 6.25
CA GLY A 50 -0.60 -17.34 5.21
C GLY A 50 0.48 -16.28 5.47
N ILE A 51 1.28 -16.45 6.51
CA ILE A 51 2.35 -15.54 6.93
C ILE A 51 3.61 -15.83 6.10
N VAL A 52 4.25 -14.79 5.59
CA VAL A 52 5.52 -14.91 4.86
C VAL A 52 6.64 -15.32 5.80
N ILE A 53 7.32 -16.41 5.46
CA ILE A 53 8.44 -16.99 6.24
C ILE A 53 9.75 -17.01 5.45
N MET A 54 9.67 -16.97 4.11
CA MET A 54 10.84 -16.88 3.24
C MET A 54 10.50 -16.09 1.97
N LEU A 55 11.54 -15.60 1.31
CA LEU A 55 11.49 -15.05 -0.04
C LEU A 55 12.23 -15.98 -0.98
N THR A 56 11.75 -16.11 -2.21
CA THR A 56 12.42 -16.87 -3.26
C THR A 56 12.79 -15.98 -4.44
N PHE A 57 13.96 -16.22 -5.00
CA PHE A 57 14.41 -15.54 -6.21
C PHE A 57 15.40 -16.44 -6.96
N ASN A 58 15.17 -16.66 -8.25
CA ASN A 58 15.95 -17.59 -9.08
C ASN A 58 16.15 -18.98 -8.44
N GLY A 59 15.12 -19.51 -7.78
CA GLY A 59 15.15 -20.81 -7.11
C GLY A 59 15.82 -20.80 -5.72
N GLU A 60 16.61 -19.78 -5.38
CA GLU A 60 17.19 -19.62 -4.06
C GLU A 60 16.15 -19.18 -3.03
N ARG A 61 16.33 -19.61 -1.78
CA ARG A 61 15.45 -19.29 -0.64
C ARG A 61 16.18 -18.46 0.39
N TYR A 62 15.59 -17.34 0.76
CA TYR A 62 16.08 -16.43 1.79
C TYR A 62 15.08 -16.43 2.93
N ARG A 63 15.49 -16.91 4.11
CA ARG A 63 14.66 -16.80 5.32
C ARG A 63 14.46 -15.32 5.65
N VAL A 64 13.26 -14.98 6.07
CA VAL A 64 12.94 -13.65 6.56
C VAL A 64 12.31 -13.72 7.92
N LYS A 65 12.52 -12.69 8.74
CA LYS A 65 11.86 -12.56 10.03
C LYS A 65 10.35 -12.59 9.83
N VAL A 66 9.71 -13.54 10.51
CA VAL A 66 8.26 -13.71 10.48
C VAL A 66 7.61 -12.45 11.04
N GLU A 67 6.79 -11.79 10.22
CA GLU A 67 6.01 -10.64 10.66
C GLU A 67 4.86 -11.09 11.56
N LYS A 68 4.63 -10.36 12.65
CA LYS A 68 3.48 -10.60 13.53
C LYS A 68 2.19 -10.33 12.75
N GLN A 69 1.15 -11.09 13.09
CA GLN A 69 -0.19 -10.77 12.62
C GLN A 69 -0.56 -9.33 13.02
N THR A 70 -1.22 -8.63 12.10
CA THR A 70 -1.67 -7.26 12.32
C THR A 70 -3.17 -7.27 12.57
N ALA A 71 -3.57 -6.78 13.75
CA ALA A 71 -4.96 -6.55 14.08
C ALA A 71 -5.48 -5.33 13.33
N VAL A 72 -6.63 -5.48 12.66
CA VAL A 72 -7.32 -4.40 11.94
C VAL A 72 -8.75 -4.35 12.45
N THR A 73 -9.14 -3.21 13.04
CA THR A 73 -10.49 -3.00 13.58
C THR A 73 -11.31 -2.12 12.64
N ILE A 74 -12.46 -2.63 12.21
CA ILE A 74 -13.41 -1.96 11.31
C ILE A 74 -14.76 -1.95 12.01
N LEU A 75 -15.24 -0.75 12.36
CA LEU A 75 -16.55 -0.55 13.04
C LEU A 75 -16.71 -1.48 14.26
N GLY A 76 -15.69 -1.52 15.13
CA GLY A 76 -15.67 -2.34 16.34
C GLY A 76 -15.32 -3.83 16.14
N LYS A 77 -15.30 -4.34 14.90
CA LYS A 77 -14.92 -5.73 14.62
C LYS A 77 -13.44 -5.84 14.25
N THR A 78 -12.71 -6.71 14.95
CA THR A 78 -11.26 -6.91 14.75
C THR A 78 -10.97 -8.14 13.91
N PHE A 79 -10.01 -8.01 12.99
CA PHE A 79 -9.55 -9.06 12.09
C PHE A 79 -8.03 -9.22 12.19
N GLN A 80 -7.54 -10.45 12.28
CA GLN A 80 -6.10 -10.75 12.32
C GLN A 80 -5.55 -11.05 10.93
N LEU A 81 -4.81 -10.11 10.34
CA LEU A 81 -4.23 -10.27 9.01
C LEU A 81 -2.84 -10.93 9.08
N PRO A 82 -2.50 -11.85 8.13
CA PRO A 82 -3.25 -12.22 6.92
C PRO A 82 -4.35 -13.27 7.10
N ARG A 83 -4.37 -13.98 8.24
CA ARG A 83 -5.22 -15.17 8.47
C ARG A 83 -6.71 -14.92 8.19
N GLU A 84 -7.20 -13.73 8.53
CA GLU A 84 -8.63 -13.39 8.45
C GLU A 84 -8.97 -12.41 7.32
N ALA A 85 -8.08 -12.30 6.31
CA ALA A 85 -8.30 -11.41 5.16
C ALA A 85 -9.62 -11.71 4.43
N GLU A 86 -9.97 -12.98 4.24
CA GLU A 86 -11.24 -13.38 3.60
C GLU A 86 -12.46 -13.04 4.46
N LYS A 87 -12.40 -13.28 5.78
CA LYS A 87 -13.48 -12.91 6.71
C LYS A 87 -13.71 -11.40 6.74
N MET A 88 -12.62 -10.62 6.78
CA MET A 88 -12.67 -9.16 6.67
C MET A 88 -13.29 -8.74 5.35
N SER A 89 -12.88 -9.37 4.24
CA SER A 89 -13.39 -9.07 2.91
C SER A 89 -14.89 -9.34 2.79
N ALA A 90 -15.36 -10.47 3.32
CA ALA A 90 -16.78 -10.82 3.37
C ALA A 90 -17.58 -9.82 4.22
N PHE A 91 -17.06 -9.43 5.39
CA PHE A 91 -17.69 -8.46 6.27
C PHE A 91 -17.90 -7.09 5.59
N VAL A 92 -16.92 -6.64 4.79
CA VAL A 92 -17.01 -5.38 4.04
C VAL A 92 -17.91 -5.51 2.82
N LYS A 93 -17.86 -6.64 2.10
CA LYS A 93 -18.73 -6.88 0.93
C LYS A 93 -20.21 -6.88 1.28
N ALA A 94 -20.57 -7.32 2.48
CA ALA A 94 -21.95 -7.37 2.94
C ALA A 94 -22.61 -5.97 2.99
N ASP A 95 -21.82 -4.89 3.05
CA ASP A 95 -22.34 -3.54 3.17
C ASP A 95 -21.29 -2.52 2.68
N LYS A 96 -21.61 -1.87 1.56
CA LYS A 96 -20.69 -0.95 0.88
C LYS A 96 -20.24 0.23 1.77
N SER A 97 -21.06 0.64 2.75
CA SER A 97 -20.70 1.72 3.68
C SER A 97 -19.46 1.43 4.51
N ARG A 98 -19.06 0.15 4.61
CA ARG A 98 -17.89 -0.32 5.36
C ARG A 98 -16.57 -0.19 4.60
N THR A 99 -16.63 0.15 3.31
CA THR A 99 -15.44 0.24 2.44
C THR A 99 -14.49 1.34 2.92
N GLU A 100 -15.00 2.56 3.15
CA GLU A 100 -14.17 3.67 3.63
C GLU A 100 -13.57 3.39 5.02
N PRO A 101 -14.34 2.93 6.04
CA PRO A 101 -13.78 2.50 7.32
C PRO A 101 -12.69 1.43 7.19
N MET A 102 -12.85 0.46 6.28
CA MET A 102 -11.83 -0.55 6.00
C MET A 102 -10.55 0.09 5.45
N LEU A 103 -10.67 0.97 4.45
CA LEU A 103 -9.51 1.63 3.84
C LEU A 103 -8.69 2.40 4.89
N GLN A 104 -9.37 3.17 5.74
CA GLN A 104 -8.75 3.92 6.83
C GLN A 104 -8.11 3.01 7.88
N ALA A 105 -8.80 1.94 8.29
CA ALA A 105 -8.29 0.99 9.28
C ALA A 105 -7.00 0.30 8.80
N LEU A 106 -6.97 -0.15 7.55
CA LEU A 106 -5.80 -0.81 6.96
C LEU A 106 -4.57 0.09 6.94
N GLN A 107 -4.73 1.36 6.61
CA GLN A 107 -3.59 2.28 6.58
C GLN A 107 -3.13 2.74 7.96
N ARG A 108 -4.06 2.93 8.90
CA ARG A 108 -3.70 3.15 10.31
C ARG A 108 -2.87 1.99 10.84
N ALA A 109 -3.19 0.77 10.41
CA ALA A 109 -2.42 -0.43 10.70
C ALA A 109 -1.09 -0.55 9.91
N GLY A 110 -0.79 0.39 9.02
CA GLY A 110 0.47 0.48 8.26
C GLY A 110 0.49 -0.26 6.93
N PHE A 111 -0.66 -0.71 6.42
CA PHE A 111 -0.73 -1.31 5.09
C PHE A 111 -0.69 -0.26 3.97
N MET A 112 0.02 -0.58 2.90
CA MET A 112 -0.05 0.07 1.60
C MET A 112 -1.04 -0.69 0.70
N PHE A 113 -1.76 0.00 -0.17
CA PHE A 113 -2.59 -0.63 -1.20
C PHE A 113 -1.81 -0.80 -2.48
N ILE A 114 -1.77 -2.01 -3.04
CA ILE A 114 -1.14 -2.25 -4.33
C ILE A 114 -2.23 -2.28 -5.40
N PRO A 115 -2.33 -1.23 -6.25
CA PRO A 115 -3.29 -1.22 -7.34
C PRO A 115 -2.90 -2.25 -8.40
N ASP A 116 -3.89 -2.89 -9.02
CA ASP A 116 -3.68 -3.64 -10.26
C ASP A 116 -3.51 -2.70 -11.47
N SER A 117 -3.28 -3.28 -12.66
CA SER A 117 -3.15 -2.54 -13.92
C SER A 117 -4.39 -1.73 -14.30
N SER A 118 -5.54 -2.00 -13.70
CA SER A 118 -6.80 -1.28 -13.91
C SER A 118 -7.09 -0.27 -12.79
N GLY A 119 -6.18 -0.11 -11.82
CA GLY A 119 -6.34 0.78 -10.68
C GLY A 119 -7.25 0.24 -9.57
N ASN A 120 -7.66 -1.04 -9.62
CA ASN A 120 -8.41 -1.64 -8.53
C ASN A 120 -7.48 -1.96 -7.37
N LEU A 121 -7.93 -1.66 -6.16
CA LEU A 121 -7.25 -2.05 -4.94
C LEU A 121 -7.77 -3.42 -4.52
N GLN A 122 -7.01 -4.44 -4.87
CA GLN A 122 -7.26 -5.83 -4.50
C GLN A 122 -6.15 -6.37 -3.58
N THR A 123 -5.01 -5.71 -3.50
CA THR A 123 -3.86 -6.20 -2.75
C THR A 123 -3.44 -5.17 -1.73
N ILE A 124 -3.10 -5.61 -0.53
CA ILE A 124 -2.45 -4.78 0.48
C ILE A 124 -1.08 -5.33 0.80
N GLN A 125 -0.18 -4.48 1.26
CA GLN A 125 1.17 -4.86 1.60
C GLN A 125 1.64 -4.17 2.87
N LYS A 126 2.26 -4.95 3.76
CA LYS A 126 3.00 -4.47 4.92
C LYS A 126 4.28 -5.28 5.01
N GLY A 127 5.39 -4.59 4.88
CA GLY A 127 6.70 -5.16 4.65
C GLY A 127 6.75 -6.25 3.60
N ALA A 128 7.20 -7.44 4.00
CA ALA A 128 7.27 -8.60 3.13
C ALA A 128 5.89 -9.24 2.92
N GLN A 129 4.91 -8.96 3.78
CA GLN A 129 3.57 -9.51 3.71
C GLN A 129 2.73 -8.80 2.64
N MET A 130 2.54 -9.44 1.49
CA MET A 130 1.50 -9.05 0.53
C MET A 130 0.23 -9.87 0.81
N ILE A 131 -0.96 -9.30 0.69
CA ILE A 131 -2.21 -9.98 1.01
C ILE A 131 -3.21 -9.61 -0.07
N LYS A 132 -3.70 -10.62 -0.79
CA LYS A 132 -4.81 -10.46 -1.72
C LYS A 132 -6.08 -10.39 -0.89
N LEU A 133 -6.85 -9.32 -1.08
CA LEU A 133 -8.17 -9.16 -0.53
C LEU A 133 -9.16 -9.94 -1.40
N GLY A 134 -10.17 -10.52 -0.75
CA GLY A 134 -11.29 -11.15 -1.42
C GLY A 134 -12.20 -10.16 -2.13
N LEU A 135 -11.99 -8.85 -2.00
CA LEU A 135 -12.76 -7.80 -2.68
C LEU A 135 -11.92 -6.93 -3.62
N ARG A 136 -12.60 -6.25 -4.55
CA ARG A 136 -12.01 -5.21 -5.42
C ARG A 136 -12.60 -3.87 -5.04
N VAL A 137 -11.74 -2.93 -4.65
CA VAL A 137 -12.15 -1.54 -4.37
C VAL A 137 -11.70 -0.64 -5.50
N ARG A 138 -12.61 0.19 -6.01
CA ARG A 138 -12.30 1.30 -6.91
C ARG A 138 -12.49 2.60 -6.15
N ILE A 139 -11.46 3.42 -6.11
CA ILE A 139 -11.54 4.74 -5.48
C ILE A 139 -11.60 5.79 -6.58
N ALA A 140 -12.66 6.58 -6.57
CA ALA A 140 -12.85 7.71 -7.45
C ALA A 140 -13.19 8.95 -6.62
N ILE A 141 -12.56 10.07 -6.94
CA ILE A 141 -12.74 11.36 -6.29
C ILE A 141 -13.26 12.32 -7.35
N ASN A 142 -14.32 13.07 -7.05
CA ASN A 142 -14.86 14.09 -7.96
C ASN A 142 -14.45 15.47 -7.47
N VAL A 143 -13.75 16.22 -8.32
CA VAL A 143 -13.36 17.61 -8.07
C VAL A 143 -13.75 18.45 -9.27
N VAL A 144 -14.63 19.43 -9.05
CA VAL A 144 -15.11 20.38 -10.08
C VAL A 144 -15.63 19.62 -11.32
N GLY A 145 -16.45 18.59 -11.12
CA GLY A 145 -17.01 17.77 -12.20
C GLY A 145 -16.03 16.80 -12.87
N THR A 146 -14.75 16.83 -12.50
CA THR A 146 -13.73 15.90 -13.03
C THR A 146 -13.54 14.72 -12.07
N VAL A 147 -13.61 13.51 -12.61
CA VAL A 147 -13.41 12.26 -11.83
C VAL A 147 -11.96 11.80 -11.93
N TYR A 148 -11.33 11.61 -10.78
CA TYR A 148 -9.96 11.12 -10.63
C TYR A 148 -9.96 9.74 -9.97
N ARG A 149 -9.36 8.74 -10.60
CA ARG A 149 -9.21 7.39 -10.05
C ARG A 149 -7.96 7.30 -9.20
N VAL A 150 -8.09 6.99 -7.92
CA VAL A 150 -6.93 6.90 -7.00
C VAL A 150 -6.42 5.46 -6.94
N PRO A 151 -5.09 5.21 -7.08
CA PRO A 151 -4.02 6.20 -7.17
C PRO A 151 -3.63 6.66 -8.58
N PHE A 152 -4.16 6.05 -9.64
CA PHE A 152 -3.67 6.24 -11.02
C PHE A 152 -3.63 7.70 -11.45
N ASP A 153 -4.68 8.45 -11.14
CA ASP A 153 -4.85 9.85 -11.50
C ASP A 153 -4.31 10.80 -10.42
N LEU A 154 -3.67 10.33 -9.33
CA LEU A 154 -3.06 11.20 -8.32
C LEU A 154 -2.02 12.18 -8.92
N PRO A 155 -1.11 11.77 -9.82
CA PRO A 155 -0.16 12.70 -10.44
C PRO A 155 -0.84 13.81 -11.25
N ARG A 156 -1.94 13.47 -11.93
CA ARG A 156 -2.75 14.44 -12.69
C ARG A 156 -3.51 15.37 -11.74
N LEU A 157 -4.17 14.81 -10.74
CA LEU A 157 -4.89 15.55 -9.70
C LEU A 157 -3.98 16.59 -9.03
N VAL A 158 -2.72 16.24 -8.75
CA VAL A 158 -1.71 17.14 -8.18
C VAL A 158 -1.38 18.32 -9.09
N LYS A 159 -1.44 18.14 -10.41
CA LYS A 159 -1.24 19.23 -11.38
C LYS A 159 -2.50 20.10 -11.47
N ASP A 160 -3.65 19.46 -11.58
CA ASP A 160 -4.94 20.12 -11.82
C ASP A 160 -5.41 20.90 -10.58
N VAL A 161 -5.11 20.41 -9.37
CA VAL A 161 -5.50 21.10 -8.12
C VAL A 161 -4.91 22.50 -7.95
N ARG A 162 -3.80 22.81 -8.65
CA ARG A 162 -3.20 24.16 -8.63
C ARG A 162 -4.09 25.21 -9.30
N SER A 163 -4.99 24.81 -10.19
CA SER A 163 -5.95 25.71 -10.83
C SER A 163 -7.29 25.78 -10.09
N PHE A 164 -7.48 24.99 -9.03
CA PHE A 164 -8.72 24.99 -8.26
C PHE A 164 -8.75 26.10 -7.20
N GLY A 165 -9.91 26.74 -7.03
CA GLY A 165 -10.14 27.67 -5.93
C GLY A 165 -10.10 26.99 -4.55
N ARG A 166 -9.73 27.74 -3.50
CA ARG A 166 -9.57 27.23 -2.10
C ARG A 166 -10.72 26.31 -1.60
N PRO A 167 -12.01 26.59 -1.85
CA PRO A 167 -13.10 25.71 -1.38
C PRO A 167 -13.03 24.29 -1.94
N HIS A 168 -12.67 24.17 -3.23
CA HIS A 168 -12.56 22.89 -3.92
C HIS A 168 -11.36 22.08 -3.42
N ILE A 169 -10.28 22.76 -3.03
CA ILE A 169 -9.11 22.13 -2.40
C ILE A 169 -9.54 21.48 -1.08
N ASN A 170 -10.26 22.19 -0.21
CA ASN A 170 -10.68 21.63 1.09
C ASN A 170 -11.58 20.39 0.92
N SER A 171 -12.55 20.44 0.00
CA SER A 171 -13.40 19.27 -0.31
C SER A 171 -12.57 18.10 -0.84
N LEU A 172 -11.60 18.37 -1.72
CA LEU A 172 -10.67 17.35 -2.19
C LEU A 172 -9.86 16.72 -1.05
N LEU A 173 -9.32 17.51 -0.12
CA LEU A 173 -8.53 16.96 1.00
C LEU A 173 -9.39 16.07 1.91
N ASP A 174 -10.65 16.41 2.14
CA ASP A 174 -11.60 15.59 2.89
C ASP A 174 -11.87 14.26 2.15
N GLN A 175 -12.19 14.31 0.85
CA GLN A 175 -12.39 13.11 0.03
C GLN A 175 -11.13 12.21 0.02
N LEU A 176 -9.93 12.79 -0.13
CA LEU A 176 -8.66 12.09 -0.04
C LEU A 176 -8.47 11.42 1.33
N GLY A 177 -8.77 12.14 2.42
CA GLY A 177 -8.70 11.61 3.78
C GLY A 177 -9.62 10.41 3.99
N ARG A 178 -10.85 10.46 3.47
CA ARG A 178 -11.83 9.36 3.62
C ARG A 178 -11.39 8.08 2.94
N VAL A 179 -10.75 8.20 1.79
CA VAL A 179 -10.22 7.07 1.02
C VAL A 179 -8.80 6.68 1.46
N GLY A 180 -8.34 7.27 2.57
CA GLY A 180 -7.12 6.89 3.24
C GLY A 180 -5.85 7.58 2.73
N VAL A 181 -5.97 8.53 1.82
CA VAL A 181 -4.79 9.29 1.42
C VAL A 181 -4.41 10.21 2.58
N LYS A 182 -3.20 10.04 3.14
CA LYS A 182 -2.72 10.90 4.23
C LYS A 182 -2.38 12.26 3.66
N VAL A 183 -3.06 13.30 4.12
CA VAL A 183 -2.79 14.68 3.73
C VAL A 183 -2.12 15.40 4.89
N THR A 184 -1.00 16.07 4.64
CA THR A 184 -0.33 16.94 5.61
C THR A 184 -0.17 18.34 5.02
N LYS A 185 -0.57 19.36 5.75
CA LYS A 185 -0.43 20.76 5.35
C LYS A 185 0.73 21.40 6.12
N GLN A 186 1.69 21.98 5.41
CA GLN A 186 2.77 22.79 6.01
C GLN A 186 2.74 24.17 5.35
N GLY A 187 2.11 25.13 6.03
CA GLY A 187 1.86 26.47 5.48
C GLY A 187 0.98 26.40 4.23
N SER A 188 1.47 26.93 3.11
CA SER A 188 0.81 26.88 1.80
C SER A 188 1.01 25.57 1.03
N LYS A 189 1.96 24.72 1.46
CA LYS A 189 2.27 23.44 0.77
C LYS A 189 1.40 22.32 1.30
N ILE A 190 0.73 21.61 0.40
CA ILE A 190 -0.03 20.39 0.75
C ILE A 190 0.79 19.19 0.31
N LYS A 191 1.03 18.27 1.24
CA LYS A 191 1.72 17.00 1.01
C LYS A 191 0.70 15.87 1.06
N ILE A 192 0.50 15.22 -0.07
CA ILE A 192 -0.32 14.03 -0.19
C ILE A 192 0.61 12.82 -0.07
N LEU A 193 0.29 11.89 0.82
CA LEU A 193 1.02 10.64 1.02
C LEU A 193 0.05 9.47 0.80
N PHE A 194 0.25 8.75 -0.30
CA PHE A 194 -0.46 7.51 -0.58
C PHE A 194 0.57 6.43 -0.85
N ASN A 195 0.47 5.28 -0.17
CA ASN A 195 1.43 4.17 -0.30
C ASN A 195 2.89 4.58 -0.06
N SER A 196 3.14 5.46 0.91
CA SER A 196 4.47 6.04 1.15
C SER A 196 5.04 6.88 -0.01
N ILE A 197 4.29 7.07 -1.10
CA ILE A 197 4.63 7.98 -2.19
C ILE A 197 4.12 9.36 -1.83
N LYS A 198 5.05 10.32 -1.81
CA LYS A 198 4.78 11.72 -1.48
C LYS A 198 4.55 12.52 -2.75
N TYR A 199 3.42 13.20 -2.81
CA TYR A 199 3.11 14.21 -3.81
C TYR A 199 3.02 15.58 -3.11
N ILE A 200 3.50 16.63 -3.76
CA ILE A 200 3.50 18.00 -3.22
C ILE A 200 2.65 18.86 -4.16
N LEU A 201 1.59 19.47 -3.63
CA LEU A 201 0.75 20.45 -4.32
C LEU A 201 1.42 21.81 -4.25
#